data_AF-A0A2N3WSP2-F1
#
_entry.id   AF-A0A2N3WSP2-F1
#
_cell.length_a   1.000
_cell.length_b   1.000
_cell.length_c   1.000
_cell.angle_alpha   90.00
_cell.angle_beta   90.00
_cell.angle_gamma   90.00
#
_symmetry.space_group_name_H-M   'P 1'
#
loop_
_entity.id
_entity.type
_entity.pdbx_description
1 polymer ?
#
loop_
_entity_poly.entity_id
_entity_poly.type
_entity_poly.pdbx_seq_one_letter_code
_entity_poly.pdbx_strand_id
1 'polypeptide(L)'
;MPVADHQTLRVLEGRYVLERAAPGVEDSDVLALVRGPDGGARMRRQDSADDAWVALWNGDEAHPPDATGMLAAIVAPLAAGEVPVWVAASFDGDLVLIPADQADAAIALLRRAGHRVLG
;
A
#
# COMPACT_ATOMS: atom_id res chain seq x y z
N MET A 1 -18.38 -16.03 -5.78
CA MET A 1 -17.94 -14.64 -6.05
C MET A 1 -16.42 -14.66 -6.13
N PRO A 2 -15.78 -13.93 -7.05
CA PRO A 2 -14.32 -13.96 -7.17
C PRO A 2 -13.68 -13.46 -5.87
N VAL A 3 -12.59 -14.12 -5.46
CA VAL A 3 -11.82 -13.80 -4.23
C VAL A 3 -11.39 -12.33 -4.18
N ALA A 4 -11.20 -11.70 -5.35
CA ALA A 4 -10.81 -10.30 -5.48
C ALA A 4 -11.79 -9.32 -4.81
N ASP A 5 -13.09 -9.63 -4.80
CA ASP A 5 -14.13 -8.70 -4.35
C ASP A 5 -14.10 -8.43 -2.84
N HIS A 6 -13.47 -9.30 -2.05
CA HIS A 6 -13.53 -9.28 -0.58
C HIS A 6 -12.20 -9.64 0.08
N GLN A 7 -11.19 -8.81 -0.12
CA GLN A 7 -9.87 -8.96 0.51
C GLN A 7 -9.81 -8.45 1.96
N THR A 8 -8.95 -9.06 2.78
CA THR A 8 -8.54 -8.54 4.10
C THR A 8 -7.27 -7.70 3.94
N LEU A 9 -7.30 -6.46 4.43
CA LEU A 9 -6.14 -5.58 4.48
C LEU A 9 -5.80 -5.27 5.94
N ARG A 10 -4.55 -5.44 6.34
CA ARG A 10 -4.03 -4.97 7.62
C ARG A 10 -3.34 -3.63 7.47
N VAL A 11 -3.68 -2.68 8.34
CA VAL A 11 -2.94 -1.44 8.50
C VAL A 11 -1.62 -1.78 9.20
N LEU A 12 -0.49 -1.44 8.57
CA LEU A 12 0.82 -1.62 9.20
C LEU A 12 1.09 -0.50 10.20
N GLU A 13 1.79 -0.83 11.28
CA GLU A 13 2.22 0.16 12.26
C GLU A 13 3.25 1.13 11.67
N GLY A 14 3.15 2.40 12.08
CA GLY A 14 4.07 3.45 11.70
C GLY A 14 3.56 4.37 10.59
N ARG A 15 4.44 5.29 10.20
CA ARG A 15 4.24 6.20 9.07
C ARG A 15 5.43 6.15 8.13
N TYR A 16 5.19 6.43 6.85
CA TYR A 16 6.20 6.27 5.82
C TYR A 16 6.33 7.50 4.93
N VAL A 17 7.51 7.70 4.36
CA VAL A 17 7.80 8.77 3.41
C VAL A 17 8.28 8.19 2.09
N LEU A 18 7.76 8.74 1.00
CA LEU A 18 8.20 8.43 -0.36
C LEU A 18 9.41 9.30 -0.71
N GLU A 19 10.53 8.65 -1.03
CA GLU A 19 11.78 9.34 -1.38
C GLU A 19 12.35 8.76 -2.68
N ARG A 20 13.15 9.56 -3.40
CA ARG A 20 13.95 9.05 -4.52
C ARG A 20 15.02 8.10 -3.97
N ALA A 21 15.18 6.93 -4.58
CA ALA A 21 16.18 5.98 -4.15
C ALA A 21 17.60 6.48 -4.51
N ALA A 22 18.53 6.36 -3.57
CA ALA A 22 19.95 6.63 -3.76
C ALA A 22 20.75 5.30 -3.73
N PRO A 23 21.80 5.15 -4.56
CA PRO A 23 22.63 3.96 -4.55
C PRO A 23 23.42 3.82 -3.24
N GLY A 24 23.61 2.58 -2.78
CA GLY A 24 24.56 2.25 -1.70
C GLY A 24 24.09 2.46 -0.26
N VAL A 25 22.82 2.79 -0.04
CA VAL A 25 22.24 2.92 1.31
C VAL A 25 21.46 1.65 1.65
N GLU A 26 22.04 0.80 2.48
CA GLU A 26 21.30 -0.23 3.21
C GLU A 26 20.60 0.48 4.36
N ASP A 27 19.27 0.45 4.38
CA ASP A 27 18.48 1.19 5.35
C ASP A 27 17.48 0.23 5.98
N SER A 28 17.67 -0.08 7.26
CA SER A 28 16.81 -1.00 8.02
C SER A 28 15.36 -0.55 8.07
N ASP A 29 15.11 0.73 7.78
CA ASP A 29 13.80 1.36 7.91
C ASP A 29 13.05 1.43 6.57
N VAL A 30 13.57 0.81 5.50
CA VAL A 30 12.90 0.76 4.19
C VAL A 30 11.87 -0.36 4.14
N LEU A 31 10.61 0.02 3.93
CA LEU A 31 9.50 -0.90 3.71
C LEU A 31 9.51 -1.47 2.28
N ALA A 32 9.80 -0.63 1.29
CA ALA A 32 9.82 -1.03 -0.12
C ALA A 32 10.83 -0.21 -0.93
N LEU A 33 11.54 -0.86 -1.85
CA LEU A 33 12.48 -0.24 -2.79
C LEU A 33 12.17 -0.70 -4.22
N VAL A 34 11.87 0.25 -5.09
CA VAL A 34 11.69 0.01 -6.52
C VAL A 34 12.88 0.60 -7.25
N ARG A 35 13.65 -0.24 -7.97
CA ARG A 35 14.74 0.24 -8.84
C ARG A 35 14.17 0.51 -10.23
N GLY A 36 14.19 1.76 -10.64
CA GLY A 36 13.68 2.24 -11.93
C GLY A 36 14.76 2.90 -12.78
N PRO A 37 14.46 3.20 -14.05
CA PRO A 37 15.38 3.89 -14.96
C PRO A 37 15.73 5.31 -14.52
N ASP A 38 14.98 5.89 -13.56
CA ASP A 38 15.16 7.23 -13.01
C ASP A 38 15.87 7.24 -11.64
N GLY A 39 16.54 6.13 -11.30
CA GLY A 39 17.16 5.91 -9.98
C GLY A 39 16.24 5.18 -9.01
N GLY A 40 14.91 5.18 -9.25
CA GLY A 40 13.95 4.45 -8.44
C GLY A 40 13.37 5.23 -7.26
N ALA A 41 12.52 4.56 -6.50
CA ALA A 41 11.79 5.11 -5.37
C ALA A 41 11.90 4.19 -4.16
N ARG A 42 11.89 4.76 -2.96
CA ARG A 42 11.84 4.02 -1.70
C ARG A 42 10.73 4.56 -0.81
N MET A 43 10.14 3.66 -0.06
CA MET A 43 9.19 3.96 0.99
C MET A 43 9.85 3.63 2.33
N ARG A 44 10.17 4.67 3.13
CA ARG A 44 10.95 4.54 4.37
C ARG A 44 10.10 4.92 5.58
N ARG A 45 10.23 4.21 6.69
CA ARG A 45 9.54 4.54 7.93
C ARG A 45 10.06 5.87 8.50
N GLN A 46 9.14 6.76 8.84
CA GLN A 46 9.39 8.01 9.53
C GLN A 46 8.11 8.47 10.23
N ASP A 47 7.95 8.11 11.50
CA ASP A 47 6.70 8.29 12.25
C ASP A 47 6.32 9.75 12.52
N SER A 48 7.29 10.66 12.49
CA SER A 48 7.11 12.09 12.79
C SER A 48 7.01 12.97 11.54
N ALA A 49 6.80 12.40 10.36
CA ALA A 49 6.67 13.17 9.12
C ALA A 49 5.25 13.76 9.01
N ASP A 50 5.16 15.02 8.57
CA ASP A 50 3.87 15.71 8.39
C ASP A 50 3.14 15.20 7.13
N ASP A 51 3.87 14.97 6.03
CA ASP A 51 3.33 14.47 4.75
C ASP A 51 3.47 12.94 4.62
N ALA A 52 3.14 12.23 5.70
CA ALA A 52 3.41 10.80 5.77
C ALA A 52 2.32 9.94 5.11
N TRP A 53 2.68 8.69 4.85
CA TRP A 53 1.85 7.66 4.26
C TRP A 53 1.55 6.56 5.28
N VAL A 54 0.39 5.92 5.14
CA VAL A 54 -0.03 4.72 5.87
C VAL A 54 -0.03 3.55 4.93
N ALA A 55 0.54 2.42 5.36
CA ALA A 55 0.59 1.21 4.55
C ALA A 55 -0.55 0.26 4.89
N LEU A 56 -1.23 -0.23 3.86
CA LEU A 56 -2.17 -1.34 3.90
C LEU A 56 -1.51 -2.56 3.26
N TRP A 57 -1.69 -3.73 3.86
CA TRP A 57 -1.11 -5.00 3.43
C TRP A 57 -2.20 -6.06 3.26
N ASN A 58 -2.29 -6.69 2.08
CA ASN A 58 -3.27 -7.75 1.82
C ASN A 58 -2.68 -9.17 1.84
N GLY A 59 -1.39 -9.35 2.06
CA GLY A 59 -0.72 -10.66 1.97
C GLY A 59 -0.73 -11.50 3.26
N ASP A 60 -1.49 -11.13 4.30
CA ASP A 60 -1.73 -12.03 5.45
C ASP A 60 -2.53 -13.27 5.00
N GLU A 61 -3.35 -13.12 3.95
CA GLU A 61 -3.99 -14.21 3.21
C GLU A 61 -3.35 -14.28 1.82
N ALA A 62 -2.18 -14.93 1.75
CA ALA A 62 -1.35 -14.94 0.54
C ALA A 62 -2.15 -15.41 -0.69
N HIS A 63 -1.92 -14.73 -1.81
CA HIS A 63 -2.50 -15.08 -3.10
C HIS A 63 -1.41 -15.34 -4.14
N PRO A 64 -1.67 -16.17 -5.17
CA PRO A 64 -0.71 -16.37 -6.24
C PRO A 64 -0.32 -15.03 -6.90
N PRO A 65 0.96 -14.85 -7.30
CA PRO A 65 1.43 -13.62 -7.93
C PRO A 65 0.80 -13.37 -9.31
N ASP A 66 0.23 -14.41 -9.94
CA ASP A 66 -0.50 -14.35 -11.21
C ASP A 66 -2.03 -14.22 -11.02
N ALA A 67 -2.50 -14.11 -9.78
CA ALA A 67 -3.91 -13.86 -9.50
C ALA A 67 -4.33 -12.50 -10.07
N THR A 68 -5.33 -12.51 -10.95
CA THR A 68 -5.79 -11.29 -11.62
C THR A 68 -6.84 -10.57 -10.78
N GLY A 69 -6.84 -9.24 -10.86
CA GLY A 69 -7.87 -8.39 -10.25
C GLY A 69 -7.70 -8.09 -8.76
N MET A 70 -6.74 -8.72 -8.05
CA MET A 70 -6.52 -8.49 -6.62
C MET A 70 -6.20 -7.01 -6.32
N LEU A 71 -5.12 -6.48 -6.87
CA LEU A 71 -4.77 -5.06 -6.69
C LEU A 71 -5.82 -4.12 -7.28
N ALA A 72 -6.43 -4.48 -8.40
CA ALA A 72 -7.45 -3.66 -9.06
C ALA A 72 -8.69 -3.48 -8.18
N ALA A 73 -9.13 -4.52 -7.47
CA ALA A 73 -10.25 -4.45 -6.55
C ALA A 73 -9.99 -3.48 -5.38
N ILE A 74 -8.73 -3.32 -4.96
CA ILE A 74 -8.33 -2.36 -3.91
C ILE A 74 -8.20 -0.95 -4.48
N VAL A 75 -7.52 -0.77 -5.61
CA VAL A 75 -7.21 0.56 -6.16
C VAL A 75 -8.42 1.23 -6.79
N ALA A 76 -9.34 0.48 -7.41
CA ALA A 76 -10.53 1.04 -8.07
C ALA A 76 -11.42 1.89 -7.12
N PRO A 77 -11.84 1.42 -5.93
CA PRO A 77 -12.63 2.23 -5.02
C PRO A 77 -11.86 3.43 -4.44
N LEU A 78 -10.54 3.34 -4.27
CA LEU A 78 -9.70 4.46 -3.83
C LEU A 78 -9.63 5.55 -4.91
N ALA A 79 -9.39 5.15 -6.17
CA ALA A 79 -9.40 6.06 -7.31
C ALA A 79 -10.76 6.72 -7.52
N ALA A 80 -11.87 5.98 -7.34
CA ALA A 80 -13.22 6.54 -7.43
C ALA A 80 -13.53 7.56 -6.32
N GLY A 81 -12.81 7.50 -5.19
CA GLY A 81 -12.86 8.48 -4.11
C GLY A 81 -11.73 9.50 -4.14
N GLU A 82 -11.00 9.61 -5.26
CA GLU A 82 -9.89 10.55 -5.47
C GLU A 82 -8.73 10.41 -4.46
N VAL A 83 -8.58 9.24 -3.84
CA VAL A 83 -7.47 8.94 -2.93
C VAL A 83 -6.24 8.52 -3.75
N PRO A 84 -5.11 9.26 -3.70
CA PRO A 84 -3.89 8.85 -4.37
C PRO A 84 -3.27 7.65 -3.67
N VAL A 85 -2.61 6.79 -4.44
CA VAL A 85 -1.95 5.59 -3.93
C VAL A 85 -0.52 5.49 -4.44
N TRP A 86 0.35 4.92 -3.61
CA TRP A 86 1.62 4.33 -4.05
C TRP A 86 1.58 2.84 -3.76
N VAL A 87 1.98 2.01 -4.70
CA VAL A 87 1.84 0.55 -4.58
C VAL A 87 3.16 -0.16 -4.86
N ALA A 88 3.39 -1.26 -4.14
CA ALA A 88 4.47 -2.19 -4.41
C ALA A 88 4.01 -3.62 -4.15
N ALA A 89 4.13 -4.48 -5.17
CA ALA A 89 3.86 -5.91 -5.05
C ALA A 89 5.06 -6.64 -4.44
N SER A 90 4.76 -7.65 -3.64
CA SER A 90 5.68 -8.67 -3.12
C SER A 90 5.24 -10.05 -3.61
N PHE A 91 5.89 -11.10 -3.12
CA PHE A 91 5.53 -12.47 -3.44
C PHE A 91 4.15 -12.86 -2.89
N ASP A 92 3.86 -12.49 -1.63
CA ASP A 92 2.65 -12.92 -0.93
C ASP A 92 1.46 -11.95 -1.08
N GLY A 93 1.71 -10.72 -1.52
CA GLY A 93 0.69 -9.70 -1.61
C GLY A 93 1.25 -8.33 -1.97
N ASP A 94 0.40 -7.33 -1.90
CA ASP A 94 0.63 -5.94 -2.27
C ASP A 94 0.67 -5.03 -1.04
N LEU A 95 1.62 -4.10 -1.04
CA LEU A 95 1.59 -2.90 -0.21
C LEU A 95 0.83 -1.81 -0.96
N VAL A 96 -0.21 -1.27 -0.33
CA VAL A 96 -0.96 -0.10 -0.81
C VAL A 96 -0.79 1.01 0.20
N LEU A 97 -0.03 2.04 -0.17
CA LEU A 97 0.19 3.21 0.65
C LEU A 97 -0.75 4.34 0.25
N ILE A 98 -1.32 4.99 1.26
CA ILE A 98 -2.23 6.14 1.14
C ILE A 98 -1.74 7.30 2.01
N PRO A 99 -2.01 8.57 1.65
CA PRO A 99 -1.71 9.70 2.51
C PRO A 99 -2.36 9.56 3.89
N ALA A 100 -1.62 9.89 4.95
CA ALA A 100 -2.10 9.71 6.32
C ALA A 100 -3.29 10.60 6.66
N ASP A 101 -3.38 11.79 6.07
CA ASP A 101 -4.51 12.70 6.20
C ASP A 101 -5.79 12.21 5.49
N GLN A 102 -5.66 11.25 4.57
CA GLN A 102 -6.78 10.61 3.86
C GLN A 102 -7.09 9.19 4.32
N ALA A 103 -6.39 8.70 5.36
CA ALA A 103 -6.46 7.31 5.79
C ALA A 103 -7.90 6.87 6.16
N ASP A 104 -8.61 7.68 6.95
CA ASP A 104 -9.98 7.34 7.36
C ASP A 104 -10.95 7.27 6.19
N ALA A 105 -10.83 8.20 5.23
CA ALA A 105 -11.66 8.24 4.04
C ALA A 105 -11.38 7.03 3.13
N ALA A 106 -10.12 6.70 2.91
CA ALA A 106 -9.68 5.52 2.17
C ALA A 106 -10.21 4.21 2.78
N ILE A 107 -10.08 4.06 4.10
CA ILE A 107 -10.56 2.88 4.82
C ILE A 107 -12.08 2.75 4.69
N ALA A 108 -12.82 3.86 4.75
CA ALA A 108 -14.26 3.86 4.55
C ALA A 108 -14.65 3.44 3.11
N LEU A 109 -13.92 3.89 2.09
CA LEU A 109 -14.12 3.49 0.69
C LEU A 109 -13.89 1.98 0.51
N LEU A 110 -12.79 1.46 1.06
CA LEU A 110 -12.47 0.03 0.98
C LEU A 110 -13.52 -0.83 1.68
N ARG A 111 -13.97 -0.44 2.88
CA ARG A 111 -15.04 -1.13 3.60
C ARG A 111 -16.36 -1.12 2.82
N ARG A 112 -16.72 0.02 2.21
CA ARG A 112 -17.91 0.13 1.34
C ARG A 112 -17.81 -0.74 0.09
N ALA A 113 -16.61 -0.96 -0.43
CA ALA A 113 -16.35 -1.86 -1.55
C ALA A 113 -16.42 -3.35 -1.14
N GLY A 114 -16.52 -3.65 0.15
CA GLY A 114 -16.65 -5.02 0.67
C GLY A 114 -15.36 -5.61 1.23
N HIS A 115 -14.27 -4.83 1.33
CA HIS A 115 -13.04 -5.25 1.96
C HIS A 115 -13.11 -5.20 3.49
N ARG A 116 -12.33 -6.07 4.14
CA ARG A 116 -12.13 -6.04 5.59
C ARG A 116 -10.82 -5.32 5.91
N VAL A 117 -10.87 -4.19 6.61
CA VAL A 117 -9.67 -3.48 7.05
C VAL A 117 -9.45 -3.66 8.55
N LEU A 118 -8.34 -4.29 8.91
CA LEU A 118 -7.86 -4.55 10.27
C LEU A 118 -6.87 -3.45 10.67
N GLY A 119 -7.05 -2.86 11.84
CA GLY A 119 -6.16 -1.84 12.40
C GLY A 119 -5.64 -2.23 13.77
#